data_AF-A0A7Y1YJS6-F1
#
_entry.id   AF-A0A7Y1YJS6-F1
#
_cell.length_a   1.000
_cell.length_b   1.000
_cell.length_c   1.000
_cell.angle_alpha   90.00
_cell.angle_beta   90.00
_cell.angle_gamma   90.00
#
_symmetry.space_group_name_H-M   'P 1'
#
loop_
_entity.id
_entity.type
_entity.pdbx_description
1 polymer ?
#
loop_
_entity_poly.entity_id
_entity_poly.type
_entity_poly.pdbx_seq_one_letter_code
_entity_poly.pdbx_strand_id
1 'polypeptide(L)' 'MTLLLMAAGRGSRYGKLKQFDDLGPKGEFLMEFSIYDAL' A
#
# COMPACT_ATOMS: atom_id res chain seq x y z
N MET A 1 20.61 1.28 -4.68
CA MET A 1 19.37 2.08 -4.63
C MET A 1 18.53 1.52 -3.51
N THR A 2 17.93 2.36 -2.66
CA THR A 2 17.17 1.91 -1.48
C THR A 2 15.81 2.57 -1.49
N LEU A 3 14.74 1.77 -1.45
CA LEU A 3 13.36 2.22 -1.32
C LEU A 3 12.92 2.07 0.15
N LEU A 4 12.40 3.14 0.75
CA LEU A 4 11.88 3.16 2.12
C LEU A 4 10.37 3.43 2.10
N LEU A 5 9.59 2.51 2.67
CA LEU A 5 8.14 2.59 2.77
C LEU A 5 7.70 2.74 4.23
N MET A 6 7.00 3.83 4.56
CA MET A 6 6.45 4.05 5.89
C MET A 6 5.06 3.44 6.03
N ALA A 7 4.99 2.21 6.55
CA ALA A 7 3.76 1.40 6.59
C ALA A 7 3.14 1.21 7.98
N ALA A 8 3.65 1.86 9.03
CA ALA A 8 3.20 1.65 10.41
C ALA A 8 1.83 2.31 10.75
N GLY A 9 1.29 3.14 9.86
CA GLY A 9 0.05 3.88 10.10
C GLY A 9 -1.20 3.00 10.00
N ARG A 10 -2.08 3.04 11.03
CA ARG A 10 -3.39 2.39 11.00
C ARG A 10 -4.44 3.28 10.33
N GLY A 11 -5.20 2.73 9.38
CA GLY A 11 -6.33 3.42 8.77
C GLY A 11 -7.52 3.53 9.71
N SER A 12 -7.51 4.47 10.65
CA SER A 12 -8.62 4.64 11.62
C SER A 12 -9.98 4.89 10.96
N ARG A 13 -9.99 5.51 9.78
CA ARG A 13 -11.21 5.71 8.96
C ARG A 13 -11.66 4.46 8.21
N TYR A 14 -10.75 3.51 7.98
CA TYR A 14 -10.99 2.32 7.16
C TYR A 14 -11.15 1.05 8.00
N GLY A 15 -10.89 1.12 9.31
CA GLY A 15 -10.93 -0.04 10.21
C GLY A 15 -9.85 -1.10 9.96
N LYS A 16 -9.11 -0.96 8.85
CA LYS A 16 -8.08 -1.88 8.37
C LYS A 16 -6.74 -1.16 8.16
N LEU A 17 -5.70 -1.95 7.90
CA LEU A 17 -4.41 -1.43 7.48
C LEU A 17 -4.51 -0.99 6.02
N LYS A 18 -4.45 0.34 5.79
CA LYS A 18 -4.57 0.94 4.44
C LYS A 18 -3.64 0.37 3.38
N GLN A 19 -2.47 -0.12 3.81
CA GLN A 19 -1.48 -0.67 2.89
C GLN A 19 -1.93 -1.97 2.23
N PHE A 20 -2.88 -2.67 2.85
CA PHE A 20 -3.49 -3.92 2.37
C PHE A 20 -4.92 -3.69 1.86
N ASP A 21 -5.28 -2.45 1.53
CA ASP A 21 -6.52 -2.20 0.83
C ASP A 21 -6.34 -2.62 -0.64
N ASP A 22 -7.20 -3.53 -1.08
CA ASP A 22 -7.30 -3.97 -2.47
C ASP A 22 -7.87 -2.84 -3.33
N LEU A 23 -7.12 -2.40 -4.34
CA LEU A 23 -7.53 -1.29 -5.22
C LEU A 23 -7.55 -1.66 -6.69
N GLY A 24 -6.74 -2.64 -7.10
CA GLY A 24 -6.63 -3.02 -8.50
C GLY A 24 -7.69 -4.04 -8.95
N PRO A 25 -7.84 -4.23 -10.27
CA PRO A 25 -8.84 -5.13 -10.85
C PRO A 25 -8.62 -6.61 -10.51
N LYS A 26 -7.46 -6.97 -9.96
CA LYS A 26 -7.13 -8.32 -9.49
C LYS A 26 -6.88 -8.39 -7.99
N GLY A 27 -7.25 -7.34 -7.24
CA GLY A 27 -7.00 -7.28 -5.80
C GLY A 27 -5.57 -6.87 -5.45
N GLU A 28 -4.89 -6.14 -6.34
CA GLU A 28 -3.58 -5.57 -6.05
C GLU A 28 -3.67 -4.60 -4.86
N PHE A 29 -2.75 -4.75 -3.92
CA PHE A 29 -2.66 -3.86 -2.78
C PHE A 29 -2.15 -2.48 -3.18
N LEU A 30 -2.60 -1.44 -2.49
CA LEU A 30 -2.10 -0.07 -2.68
C LEU A 30 -0.56 0.05 -2.68
N MET A 31 0.11 -0.74 -1.83
CA MET A 31 1.57 -0.72 -1.72
C MET A 31 2.27 -1.24 -2.99
N GLU A 32 1.65 -2.15 -3.75
CA GLU A 32 2.24 -2.74 -4.96
C GLU A 32 2.42 -1.69 -6.06
N PHE A 33 1.44 -0.79 -6.21
CA PHE A 33 1.55 0.35 -7.12
C PHE A 33 2.72 1.27 -6.74
N SER A 34 2.91 1.53 -5.44
CA SER A 34 4.00 2.40 -4.96
C SER A 34 5.39 1.81 -5.20
N ILE A 35 5.52 0.48 -5.13
CA ILE A 35 6.78 -0.22 -5.45
C ILE A 35 7.01 -0.22 -6.95
N TYR A 36 5.97 -0.49 -7.75
CA TYR A 36 6.05 -0.52 -9.21
C TYR A 36 6.49 0.82 -9.78
N ASP A 37 5.91 1.93 -9.32
CA ASP A 37 6.24 3.28 -9.81
C ASP A 37 7.63 3.76 -9.38
N ALA A 38 8.20 3.17 -8.32
CA ALA A 38 9.48 3.58 -7.75
C ALA A 38 10.70 2.80 -8.30
N LEU A 39 10.47 1.76 -9.10
CA LEU A 39 11.49 0.91 -9.72
C LEU A 39 11.68 1.26 -11.20
#